data_AF-A0A815XU32-F1
#
_entry.id   AF-A0A815XU32-F1
#
_cell.length_a   1.000
_cell.length_b   1.000
_cell.length_c   1.000
_cell.angle_alpha   90.00
_cell.angle_beta   90.00
_cell.angle_gamma   90.00
#
_symmetry.space_group_name_H-M   'P 1'
#
loop_
_entity.id
_entity.type
_entity.pdbx_description
1 polymer ?
#
loop_
_entity_poly.entity_id
_entity_poly.type
_entity_poly.pdbx_seq_one_letter_code
_entity_poly.pdbx_strand_id
1 'polypeptide(L)'
;MDWFTDINTINKIGQRITTFFTYLQSNCSQAATEFPYIQFNEALHQRFCDILICDKNSSEHGIRFRPLAGNSIFWFNVNELGLGDHLTYHAGRPPIIENGYKIGLNTWTHNKKFPMN
;
A
#
# COMPACT_ATOMS: atom_id res chain seq x y z
N MET A 1 6.33 -6.99 2.35
CA MET A 1 6.14 -7.33 0.92
C MET A 1 4.91 -8.19 0.81
N ASP A 2 4.01 -7.82 -0.09
CA ASP A 2 2.71 -8.48 -0.20
C ASP A 2 2.69 -9.61 -1.23
N TRP A 3 3.82 -9.94 -1.84
CA TRP A 3 3.99 -11.11 -2.71
C TRP A 3 5.03 -12.06 -2.14
N PHE A 4 4.95 -13.32 -2.56
CA PHE A 4 5.88 -14.36 -2.15
C PHE A 4 7.01 -14.53 -3.15
N THR A 5 8.21 -14.81 -2.64
CA THR A 5 9.38 -15.22 -3.43
C THR A 5 9.68 -16.71 -3.28
N ASP A 6 9.18 -17.35 -2.22
CA ASP A 6 9.35 -18.78 -1.98
C ASP A 6 8.39 -19.63 -2.83
N ILE A 7 8.96 -20.51 -3.65
CA ILE A 7 8.22 -21.35 -4.58
C ILE A 7 7.28 -22.33 -3.88
N ASN A 8 7.65 -22.83 -2.71
CA ASN A 8 6.81 -23.77 -1.95
C ASN A 8 5.54 -23.10 -1.45
N THR A 9 5.66 -21.86 -0.96
CA THR A 9 4.53 -21.03 -0.55
C THR A 9 3.61 -20.72 -1.73
N ILE A 10 4.16 -20.30 -2.88
CA ILE A 10 3.39 -20.03 -4.10
C ILE A 10 2.64 -21.29 -4.56
N ASN A 11 3.29 -22.46 -4.48
CA ASN A 11 2.66 -23.73 -4.83
C ASN A 11 1.52 -24.09 -3.87
N LYS A 12 1.67 -23.83 -2.58
CA LYS A 12 0.68 -24.20 -1.56
C LYS A 12 -0.52 -23.25 -1.50
N ILE A 13 -0.31 -21.94 -1.47
CA ILE A 13 -1.37 -20.94 -1.20
C ILE A 13 -1.55 -19.90 -2.31
N GLY A 14 -0.76 -19.98 -3.39
CA GLY A 14 -0.80 -19.02 -4.49
C GLY A 14 -0.14 -17.69 -4.13
N GLN A 15 -0.02 -16.82 -5.13
CA GLN A 15 0.35 -15.43 -4.91
C GLN A 15 -0.83 -14.66 -4.36
N ARG A 16 -0.55 -13.70 -3.48
CA ARG A 16 -1.45 -12.58 -3.23
C ARG A 16 -1.43 -11.70 -4.48
N ILE A 17 -2.58 -11.53 -5.13
CA ILE A 17 -2.67 -10.79 -6.40
C ILE A 17 -2.96 -9.33 -6.16
N THR A 18 -3.88 -9.03 -5.25
CA THR A 18 -4.21 -7.64 -4.90
C THR A 18 -4.21 -7.43 -3.41
N THR A 19 -4.02 -6.19 -3.01
CA THR A 19 -4.24 -5.73 -1.65
C THR A 19 -5.23 -4.59 -1.64
N PHE A 20 -6.15 -4.64 -0.67
CA PHE A 20 -6.87 -3.47 -0.19
C PHE A 20 -6.36 -3.14 1.21
N PHE A 21 -5.91 -1.91 1.42
CA PHE A 21 -5.61 -1.40 2.74
C PHE A 21 -6.59 -0.31 3.11
N THR A 22 -7.52 -0.64 4.00
CA THR A 22 -8.58 0.26 4.47
C THR A 22 -8.12 0.95 5.75
N TYR A 23 -8.18 2.28 5.77
CA TYR A 23 -7.95 3.05 6.99
C TYR A 23 -9.22 3.01 7.85
N LEU A 24 -9.12 2.38 9.02
CA LEU A 24 -10.24 2.31 9.96
C LEU A 24 -10.30 3.56 10.84
N GLN A 25 -9.13 4.03 11.31
CA GLN A 25 -9.04 5.21 12.17
C GLN A 25 -7.62 5.78 12.14
N SER A 26 -7.47 7.10 12.28
CA SER A 26 -6.19 7.74 12.56
C SER A 26 -6.39 9.12 13.17
N ASN A 27 -5.48 9.53 14.06
CA ASN A 27 -5.37 10.91 14.54
C ASN A 27 -4.12 11.62 13.98
N CYS A 28 -3.36 10.99 13.09
CA CYS A 28 -2.12 11.52 12.55
C CYS A 28 -2.13 11.47 11.03
N SER A 29 -2.37 12.62 10.39
CA SER A 29 -2.41 12.74 8.92
C SER A 29 -1.08 12.41 8.23
N GLN A 30 0.02 12.39 8.99
CA GLN A 30 1.37 12.08 8.51
C GLN A 30 1.77 10.61 8.70
N ALA A 31 0.93 9.78 9.34
CA ALA A 31 1.10 8.33 9.41
C ALA A 31 0.76 7.68 8.04
N ALA A 32 1.48 8.07 7.00
CA ALA A 32 1.16 7.70 5.63
C ALA A 32 1.29 6.20 5.36
N THR A 33 0.65 5.73 4.30
CA THR A 33 1.12 4.54 3.57
C THR A 33 1.95 5.01 2.39
N GLU A 34 3.21 4.60 2.35
CA GLU A 34 4.23 5.07 1.41
C GLU A 34 4.56 3.98 0.39
N PHE A 35 4.69 4.35 -0.88
CA PHE A 35 5.20 3.52 -1.97
C PHE A 35 6.40 4.22 -2.60
N PRO A 36 7.65 3.88 -2.19
CA PRO A 36 8.83 4.66 -2.55
C PRO A 36 9.25 4.56 -4.02
N TYR A 37 8.77 3.54 -4.76
CA TYR A 37 9.18 3.32 -6.16
C TYR A 37 8.11 3.70 -7.18
N ILE A 38 6.89 4.04 -6.75
CA ILE A 38 5.87 4.54 -7.68
C ILE A 38 6.13 6.03 -7.89
N GLN A 39 6.53 6.37 -9.11
CA GLN A 39 6.72 7.76 -9.52
C GLN A 39 5.41 8.36 -10.00
N PHE A 40 5.17 9.60 -9.60
CA PHE A 40 4.05 10.41 -10.05
C PHE A 40 4.61 11.67 -10.70
N ASN A 41 3.99 12.13 -11.78
CA ASN A 41 4.33 13.45 -12.26
C ASN A 41 3.80 14.51 -11.26
N GLU A 42 4.54 15.61 -11.10
CA GLU A 42 4.21 16.66 -10.13
C GLU A 42 2.82 17.26 -10.36
N ALA A 43 2.45 17.47 -11.62
CA ALA A 43 1.15 18.05 -11.97
C ALA A 43 -0.05 17.17 -11.56
N LEU A 44 0.03 15.85 -11.70
CA LEU A 44 -1.00 14.94 -11.23
C LEU A 44 -0.94 14.81 -9.71
N HIS A 45 0.25 14.81 -9.10
CA HIS A 45 0.41 14.72 -7.64
C HIS A 45 -0.34 15.88 -6.96
N GLN A 46 -0.18 17.10 -7.46
CA GLN A 46 -0.85 18.30 -6.95
C GLN A 46 -2.38 18.20 -6.98
N ARG A 47 -2.96 17.47 -7.94
CA ARG A 47 -4.42 17.29 -8.05
C ARG A 47 -5.01 16.41 -6.95
N PHE A 48 -4.19 15.60 -6.28
CA PHE A 48 -4.63 14.64 -5.26
C PHE A 48 -4.13 15.01 -3.86
N CYS A 49 -3.78 16.29 -3.62
CA CYS A 49 -3.24 16.72 -2.33
C CYS A 49 -4.23 16.71 -1.16
N ASP A 50 -5.49 16.38 -1.40
CA ASP A 50 -6.48 16.03 -0.38
C ASP A 50 -6.21 14.62 0.18
N ILE A 51 -5.85 13.66 -0.67
CA ILE A 51 -5.61 12.26 -0.31
C ILE A 51 -4.11 11.87 -0.23
N LEU A 52 -3.22 12.60 -0.88
CA LEU A 52 -1.76 12.39 -0.90
C LEU A 52 -1.00 13.46 -0.10
N ILE A 53 0.07 13.05 0.56
CA ILE A 53 1.04 13.99 1.14
C ILE A 53 1.82 14.66 0.01
N CYS A 54 1.73 15.99 -0.05
CA CYS A 54 2.37 16.86 -1.04
C CYS A 54 3.35 17.83 -0.36
N ASP A 55 4.40 17.32 0.29
CA ASP A 55 5.49 18.17 0.77
C ASP A 55 6.47 18.49 -0.37
N LYS A 56 7.41 19.42 -0.13
CA LYS A 56 8.43 19.75 -1.13
C LYS A 56 9.23 18.50 -1.48
N ASN A 57 9.37 18.22 -2.77
CA ASN A 57 10.04 17.04 -3.34
C ASN A 57 9.32 15.71 -3.03
N SER A 58 8.05 15.74 -2.63
CA SER A 58 7.27 14.51 -2.42
C SER A 58 7.29 13.60 -3.65
N SER A 59 7.24 14.14 -4.87
CA SER A 59 7.24 13.31 -6.09
C SER A 59 8.55 12.56 -6.33
N GLU A 60 9.67 13.02 -5.77
CA GLU A 60 10.99 12.42 -5.95
C GLU A 60 11.20 11.19 -5.03
N HIS A 61 10.37 11.07 -3.99
CA HIS A 61 10.48 10.02 -2.95
C HIS A 61 9.32 9.01 -3.00
N GLY A 62 8.57 8.99 -4.10
CA GLY A 62 7.41 8.13 -4.30
C GLY A 62 6.11 8.69 -3.71
N ILE A 63 5.04 7.91 -3.75
CA ILE A 63 3.72 8.37 -3.33
C ILE A 63 3.43 8.05 -1.87
N ARG A 64 2.76 8.98 -1.18
CA ARG A 64 2.35 8.82 0.23
C ARG A 64 0.87 9.14 0.38
N PHE A 65 0.07 8.14 0.76
CA PHE A 65 -1.36 8.30 1.03
C PHE A 65 -1.59 8.70 2.47
N ARG A 66 -2.46 9.70 2.69
CA ARG A 66 -2.94 10.05 4.04
C ARG A 66 -3.87 8.96 4.58
N PRO A 67 -3.82 8.67 5.89
CA PRO A 67 -4.69 7.68 6.52
C PRO A 67 -6.08 8.26 6.82
N LEU A 68 -6.86 8.50 5.77
CA LEU A 68 -8.21 9.04 5.87
C LEU A 68 -9.20 7.92 6.22
N ALA A 69 -9.78 7.97 7.42
CA ALA A 69 -10.71 6.93 7.90
C ALA A 69 -11.88 6.72 6.93
N GLY A 70 -12.22 5.46 6.65
CA GLY A 70 -13.25 5.06 5.68
C GLY A 70 -12.73 4.90 4.25
N ASN A 71 -11.56 5.44 3.91
CA ASN A 71 -10.95 5.24 2.60
C ASN A 71 -10.15 3.94 2.53
N SER A 72 -10.03 3.38 1.32
CA SER A 72 -9.16 2.25 1.01
C SER A 72 -8.25 2.58 -0.15
N ILE A 73 -6.99 2.17 -0.06
CA ILE A 73 -6.07 2.13 -1.19
C ILE A 73 -6.04 0.71 -1.76
N PHE A 74 -5.92 0.61 -3.08
CA PHE A 74 -5.93 -0.64 -3.83
C PHE A 74 -4.74 -0.72 -4.78
N TRP A 75 -4.10 -1.89 -4.86
CA TRP A 75 -3.05 -2.16 -5.83
C TRP A 75 -2.92 -3.66 -6.16
N PHE A 76 -2.26 -3.94 -7.28
CA PHE A 76 -1.79 -5.28 -7.65
C PHE A 76 -0.40 -5.52 -7.08
N ASN A 77 -0.15 -6.69 -6.49
CA ASN A 77 1.14 -7.07 -5.91
C ASN A 77 2.09 -7.75 -6.92
N VAL A 78 1.54 -8.12 -8.08
CA VAL A 78 2.24 -8.84 -9.14
C VAL A 78 2.05 -8.13 -10.47
N ASN A 79 3.01 -8.30 -11.37
CA ASN A 79 2.94 -7.79 -12.75
C ASN A 79 2.09 -8.70 -13.65
N GLU A 80 2.00 -8.35 -14.94
CA GLU A 80 1.22 -9.10 -15.94
C GLU A 80 1.66 -10.57 -16.12
N LEU A 81 2.90 -10.90 -15.72
CA LEU A 81 3.44 -12.26 -15.74
C LEU A 81 3.17 -13.03 -14.43
N GLY A 82 2.51 -12.42 -13.46
CA GLY A 82 2.23 -13.00 -12.13
C GLY A 82 3.45 -13.02 -11.20
N LEU A 83 4.53 -12.31 -11.54
CA LEU A 83 5.72 -12.16 -10.70
C LEU A 83 5.57 -10.93 -9.80
N GLY A 84 6.16 -10.96 -8.61
CA GLY A 84 6.14 -9.85 -7.67
C GLY A 84 6.57 -8.52 -8.30
N ASP A 85 5.76 -7.48 -8.14
CA ASP A 85 6.03 -6.17 -8.74
C ASP A 85 6.78 -5.26 -7.76
N HIS A 86 8.06 -5.04 -8.03
CA HIS A 86 8.94 -4.19 -7.24
C HIS A 86 8.47 -2.73 -7.12
N LEU A 87 7.60 -2.23 -8.00
CA LEU A 87 7.02 -0.90 -7.83
C LEU A 87 6.10 -0.83 -6.59
N THR A 88 5.54 -1.96 -6.18
CA THR A 88 4.53 -2.02 -5.10
C THR A 88 5.12 -2.29 -3.71
N TYR A 89 6.43 -2.11 -3.54
CA TYR A 89 7.01 -1.98 -2.20
C TYR A 89 6.29 -0.86 -1.48
N HIS A 90 5.96 -1.12 -0.22
CA HIS A 90 5.25 -0.16 0.59
C HIS A 90 5.59 -0.30 2.06
N ALA A 91 5.35 0.78 2.80
CA ALA A 91 5.54 0.85 4.23
C ALA A 91 4.47 1.71 4.90
N GLY A 92 4.11 1.36 6.14
CA GLY A 92 3.39 2.27 7.02
C GLY A 92 4.38 3.20 7.72
N ARG A 93 4.25 4.52 7.51
CA ARG A 93 5.01 5.50 8.28
C ARG A 93 4.50 5.55 9.72
N PRO A 94 5.40 5.65 10.71
CA PRO A 94 4.98 5.81 12.09
C PRO A 94 4.24 7.15 12.27
N PRO A 95 3.23 7.22 13.15
CA PRO A 95 2.69 8.49 13.62
C PRO A 95 3.80 9.35 14.23
N ILE A 96 3.80 10.66 13.94
CA ILE A 96 4.85 11.58 14.41
C ILE A 96 4.37 12.55 15.50
N ILE A 97 3.14 12.37 15.98
CA ILE A 97 2.57 13.16 17.08
C ILE A 97 2.57 12.32 18.35
N GLU A 98 2.61 12.99 19.50
CA GLU A 98 2.46 12.33 20.80
C GLU A 98 1.11 11.61 20.87
N ASN A 99 1.11 10.36 21.36
CA ASN A 99 -0.06 9.48 21.37
C ASN A 99 -0.73 9.30 19.98
N GLY A 100 0.06 9.42 18.91
CA GLY A 100 -0.38 9.21 17.54
C GLY A 100 -0.68 7.75 17.24
N TYR A 101 -1.73 7.50 16.46
CA TYR A 101 -2.13 6.16 16.02
C TYR A 101 -2.70 6.16 14.60
N LYS A 102 -2.65 4.96 14.01
CA LYS A 102 -3.25 4.59 12.74
C LYS A 102 -3.67 3.13 12.83
N ILE A 103 -4.94 2.87 12.55
CA ILE A 103 -5.53 1.53 12.52
C ILE A 103 -5.93 1.26 11.08
N GLY A 104 -5.45 0.15 10.52
CA GLY A 104 -5.78 -0.26 9.16
C GLY A 104 -6.09 -1.75 9.06
N LEU A 105 -6.84 -2.10 8.03
CA LEU A 105 -7.23 -3.47 7.69
C LEU A 105 -6.63 -3.83 6.32
N ASN A 106 -5.81 -4.88 6.30
CA ASN A 106 -5.33 -5.49 5.06
C ASN A 106 -6.29 -6.60 4.63
N THR A 107 -6.71 -6.56 3.36
CA THR A 107 -7.43 -7.65 2.69
C THR A 107 -6.64 -8.05 1.46
N TRP A 108 -6.23 -9.32 1.42
CA TRP A 108 -5.49 -9.89 0.29
C TRP A 108 -6.36 -10.83 -0.53
N THR A 109 -6.30 -10.71 -1.85
CA THR A 109 -6.87 -11.71 -2.76
C THR A 109 -5.76 -12.63 -3.26
N HIS A 110 -6.07 -13.90 -3.53
CA HIS A 110 -5.10 -14.89 -3.98
C HIS A 110 -5.51 -15.47 -5.34
N ASN A 111 -4.53 -15.88 -6.17
CA ASN A 111 -4.80 -16.62 -7.42
C ASN A 111 -5.09 -18.11 -7.22
N LYS A 112 -5.04 -18.58 -5.98
CA LYS A 112 -5.51 -19.91 -5.60
C LYS A 112 -6.60 -19.77 -4.55
N LYS A 113 -7.57 -20.67 -4.64
CA LYS A 113 -8.55 -20.82 -3.55
C LYS A 113 -7.79 -21.27 -2.30
N PHE A 114 -8.08 -20.63 -1.18
CA PHE A 114 -7.58 -21.13 0.10
C PHE A 114 -8.07 -22.56 0.30
N PRO A 115 -7.20 -23.49 0.73
CA PRO A 115 -7.63 -24.84 1.04
C PRO A 115 -8.70 -24.78 2.12
N MET A 116 -9.89 -25.25 1.80
CA MET A 116 -10.94 -25.49 2.78
C MET A 116 -10.60 -26.81 3.46
N ASN A 117 -10.48 -26.80 4.78
CA ASN A 117 -10.39 -28.03 5.57
C ASN A 117 -11.67 -28.84 5.45
#